data_AF-A0A958K5W4-F1
#
_entry.id   AF-A0A958K5W4-F1
#
_cell.length_a   1.000
_cell.length_b   1.000
_cell.length_c   1.000
_cell.angle_alpha   90.00
_cell.angle_beta   90.00
_cell.angle_gamma   90.00
#
_symmetry.space_group_name_H-M   'P 1'
#
loop_
_entity.id
_entity.type
_entity.pdbx_description
1 polymer ?
#
loop_
_entity_poly.entity_id
_entity_poly.type
_entity_poly.pdbx_seq_one_letter_code
_entity_poly.pdbx_strand_id
1 'polypeptide(L)'
;TMPPARRAMSLPPRRKPGTRRWKSAPSTASATHLLLKALQIVLSPEIHQRGSNITPKRLRFDFNFDRALTAIEIQEIETLVNQFIAENLIVSSQEMSKHEAKQQGVEGMFWERYPDRVTVYQMTHPVNKEVVSQEVCGGPHVECTGQLTQRGRFTISKQESVGNGLRRMKATFNS
;
A
#
# COMPACT_ATOMS: atom_id res chain seq x y z
N THR A 1 -29.04 -31.07 -25.93
CA THR A 1 -28.00 -30.93 -24.90
C THR A 1 -27.95 -29.48 -24.47
N MET A 2 -28.39 -29.15 -23.25
CA MET A 2 -28.29 -27.77 -22.74
C MET A 2 -26.86 -27.48 -22.27
N PRO A 3 -26.35 -26.24 -22.44
CA PRO A 3 -25.03 -25.86 -21.95
C PRO A 3 -25.03 -25.68 -20.42
N PRO A 4 -23.89 -25.88 -19.72
CA PRO A 4 -23.83 -25.76 -18.28
C PRO A 4 -23.95 -24.29 -17.83
N ALA A 5 -24.73 -24.07 -16.77
CA ALA A 5 -24.94 -22.76 -16.16
C ALA A 5 -23.62 -22.18 -15.62
N ARG A 6 -23.29 -20.94 -16.01
CA ARG A 6 -22.18 -20.16 -15.45
C ARG A 6 -22.45 -19.92 -13.96
N ARG A 7 -21.53 -20.37 -13.11
CA ARG A 7 -21.54 -20.12 -11.67
C ARG A 7 -21.36 -18.62 -11.44
N ALA A 8 -22.39 -17.94 -10.93
CA ALA A 8 -22.32 -16.53 -10.58
C ALA A 8 -21.26 -16.34 -9.48
N MET A 9 -20.20 -15.58 -9.77
CA MET A 9 -19.28 -15.11 -8.73
C MET A 9 -20.05 -14.14 -7.84
N SER A 10 -20.27 -14.50 -6.58
CA SER A 10 -20.91 -13.64 -5.59
C SER A 10 -20.10 -12.37 -5.41
N LEU A 11 -20.66 -11.24 -5.81
CA LEU A 11 -20.08 -9.93 -5.51
C LEU A 11 -20.07 -9.72 -3.99
N PRO A 12 -18.99 -9.16 -3.42
CA PRO A 12 -18.93 -8.87 -1.99
C PRO A 12 -20.04 -7.90 -1.57
N PRO A 13 -20.49 -7.95 -0.31
CA PRO A 13 -21.59 -7.12 0.16
C PRO A 13 -21.25 -5.63 0.07
N ARG A 14 -22.16 -4.84 -0.51
CA ARG A 14 -22.07 -3.37 -0.53
C ARG A 14 -22.13 -2.82 0.90
N ARG A 15 -21.17 -1.98 1.27
CA ARG A 15 -21.10 -1.30 2.59
C ARG A 15 -22.28 -0.33 2.78
N LYS A 16 -22.86 -0.30 3.98
CA LYS A 16 -23.96 0.60 4.39
C LYS A 16 -23.51 2.08 4.46
N PRO A 17 -24.38 3.06 4.17
CA PRO A 17 -24.02 4.48 4.20
C PRO A 17 -24.10 5.07 5.62
N GLY A 18 -23.04 5.79 6.00
CA GLY A 18 -22.83 6.46 7.29
C GLY A 18 -21.38 6.94 7.41
N THR A 19 -20.82 7.44 6.30
CA THR A 19 -19.40 7.33 5.98
C THR A 19 -18.53 8.25 6.83
N ARG A 20 -17.67 7.64 7.65
CA ARG A 20 -16.44 8.28 8.13
C ARG A 20 -15.72 8.82 6.89
N ARG A 21 -15.68 10.15 6.70
CA ARG A 21 -15.08 10.77 5.52
C ARG A 21 -13.56 10.66 5.64
N TRP A 22 -12.99 9.68 4.94
CA TRP A 22 -11.54 9.50 4.89
C TRP A 22 -10.88 10.68 4.17
N LYS A 23 -9.80 11.21 4.76
CA LYS A 23 -8.98 12.26 4.11
C LYS A 23 -8.20 11.72 2.91
N SER A 24 -7.98 10.40 2.86
CA SER A 24 -7.30 9.69 1.78
C SER A 24 -8.26 8.94 0.88
N ALA A 25 -7.84 8.74 -0.37
CA ALA A 25 -8.54 7.86 -1.31
C ALA A 25 -8.01 6.41 -1.19
N PRO A 26 -8.87 5.40 -1.47
CA PRO A 26 -8.48 3.99 -1.56
C PRO A 26 -7.20 3.78 -2.38
N SER A 27 -7.09 4.52 -3.49
CA SER A 27 -5.98 4.41 -4.42
C SER A 27 -4.64 4.82 -3.80
N THR A 28 -4.59 5.98 -3.17
CA THR A 28 -3.35 6.50 -2.55
C THR A 28 -2.95 5.74 -1.30
N ALA A 29 -3.91 5.19 -0.55
CA ALA A 29 -3.61 4.33 0.59
C ALA A 29 -2.95 3.03 0.12
N SER A 30 -3.54 2.34 -0.86
CA SER A 30 -2.96 1.12 -1.43
C SER A 30 -1.61 1.38 -2.10
N ALA A 31 -1.46 2.47 -2.84
CA ALA A 31 -0.17 2.82 -3.46
C ALA A 31 0.95 3.06 -2.45
N THR A 32 0.62 3.50 -1.23
CA THR A 32 1.61 3.71 -0.17
C THR A 32 2.22 2.39 0.30
N HIS A 33 1.41 1.34 0.41
CA HIS A 33 1.90 0.00 0.78
C HIS A 33 2.85 -0.56 -0.29
N LEU A 34 2.47 -0.41 -1.58
CA LEU A 34 3.30 -0.83 -2.70
C LEU A 34 4.64 -0.06 -2.74
N LEU A 35 4.59 1.24 -2.46
CA LEU A 35 5.79 2.08 -2.39
C LEU A 35 6.74 1.63 -1.28
N LEU A 36 6.22 1.35 -0.08
CA LEU A 36 7.05 0.85 1.03
C LEU A 36 7.71 -0.48 0.65
N LYS A 37 6.94 -1.43 0.08
CA LYS A 37 7.52 -2.70 -0.35
C LYS A 37 8.59 -2.53 -1.44
N ALA A 38 8.34 -1.66 -2.43
CA ALA A 38 9.32 -1.39 -3.47
C ALA A 38 10.61 -0.75 -2.91
N LEU A 39 10.48 0.18 -1.96
CA LEU A 39 11.63 0.74 -1.24
C LEU A 39 12.42 -0.34 -0.49
N GLN A 40 11.72 -1.28 0.16
CA GLN A 40 12.37 -2.37 0.87
C GLN A 40 13.15 -3.33 -0.05
N ILE A 41 12.61 -3.61 -1.23
CA ILE A 41 13.25 -4.46 -2.23
C ILE A 41 14.47 -3.78 -2.84
N VAL A 42 14.35 -2.51 -3.22
CA VAL A 42 15.41 -1.79 -3.95
C VAL A 42 16.53 -1.31 -3.02
N LEU A 43 16.19 -0.84 -1.82
CA LEU A 43 17.15 -0.21 -0.93
C LEU A 43 17.63 -1.13 0.19
N SER A 44 16.70 -1.64 1.01
CA SER A 44 16.99 -2.53 2.13
C SER A 44 15.70 -3.01 2.82
N PRO A 45 15.61 -4.25 3.31
CA PRO A 45 14.48 -4.69 4.13
C PRO A 45 14.29 -3.89 5.42
N GLU A 46 15.30 -3.14 5.88
CA GLU A 46 15.23 -2.28 7.07
C GLU A 46 14.57 -0.91 6.82
N ILE A 47 14.10 -0.65 5.59
CA ILE A 47 13.29 0.54 5.32
C ILE A 47 11.93 0.40 6.00
N HIS A 48 11.64 1.34 6.90
CA HIS A 48 10.36 1.45 7.58
C HIS A 48 9.73 2.82 7.33
N GLN A 49 8.41 2.87 7.44
CA GLN A 49 7.70 4.14 7.38
C GLN A 49 8.06 5.03 8.57
N ARG A 50 8.38 6.30 8.29
CA ARG A 50 8.68 7.35 9.26
C ARG A 50 7.66 8.51 9.24
N GLY A 51 6.72 8.47 8.31
CA GLY A 51 5.60 9.39 8.25
C GLY A 51 4.85 9.26 6.93
N SER A 52 3.56 9.63 6.92
CA SER A 52 2.79 9.66 5.68
C SER A 52 1.75 10.78 5.71
N ASN A 53 1.52 11.40 4.54
CA ASN A 53 0.41 12.31 4.30
C ASN A 53 -0.19 12.00 2.93
N ILE A 54 -1.32 11.33 2.95
CA ILE A 54 -2.05 10.89 1.75
C ILE A 54 -3.31 11.73 1.57
N THR A 55 -3.55 12.11 0.33
CA THR A 55 -4.74 12.84 -0.14
C THR A 55 -5.23 12.16 -1.41
N PRO A 56 -6.43 12.44 -1.93
CA PRO A 56 -6.90 11.83 -3.17
C PRO A 56 -6.02 12.11 -4.39
N LYS A 57 -5.20 13.18 -4.36
CA LYS A 57 -4.39 13.62 -5.51
C LYS A 57 -2.91 13.24 -5.40
N ARG A 58 -2.37 13.15 -4.19
CA ARG A 58 -0.93 12.97 -3.95
C ARG A 58 -0.66 12.15 -2.69
N LEU A 59 0.48 11.49 -2.68
CA LEU A 59 1.08 10.88 -1.50
C LEU A 59 2.40 11.58 -1.14
N ARG A 60 2.65 11.70 0.16
CA ARG A 60 3.93 12.08 0.75
C ARG A 60 4.31 10.99 1.72
N PHE A 61 5.47 10.38 1.53
CA PHE A 61 5.93 9.23 2.28
C PHE A 61 7.33 9.50 2.83
N ASP A 62 7.51 9.35 4.13
CA ASP A 62 8.78 9.55 4.81
C ASP A 62 9.29 8.19 5.29
N PHE A 63 10.59 7.93 5.16
CA PHE A 63 11.22 6.65 5.49
C PHE A 63 12.66 6.84 5.99
N ASN A 64 13.19 5.87 6.74
CA ASN A 64 14.58 5.92 7.24
C ASN A 64 15.57 5.56 6.14
N PHE A 65 16.29 6.57 5.65
CA PHE A 65 17.38 6.41 4.70
C PHE A 65 18.26 7.67 4.76
N ASP A 66 19.57 7.50 4.75
CA ASP A 66 20.53 8.56 5.09
C ASP A 66 21.01 9.37 3.88
N ARG A 67 21.04 8.75 2.69
CA ARG A 67 21.50 9.39 1.45
C ARG A 67 20.37 9.69 0.47
N ALA A 68 20.73 10.44 -0.58
CA ALA A 68 19.87 10.59 -1.73
C ALA A 68 19.74 9.29 -2.51
N LEU A 69 18.53 9.04 -3.00
CA LEU A 69 18.31 7.99 -3.97
C LEU A 69 18.92 8.43 -5.31
N THR A 70 19.50 7.48 -6.03
CA THR A 70 19.95 7.70 -7.39
C THR A 70 18.75 7.72 -8.35
N ALA A 71 18.95 8.24 -9.56
CA ALA A 71 17.92 8.20 -10.60
C ALA A 71 17.53 6.74 -10.96
N ILE A 72 18.49 5.82 -10.93
CA ILE A 72 18.28 4.39 -11.20
C ILE A 72 17.38 3.78 -10.13
N GLU A 73 17.69 3.99 -8.85
CA GLU A 73 16.87 3.47 -7.74
C GLU A 73 15.44 4.02 -7.80
N ILE A 74 15.27 5.31 -8.11
CA ILE A 74 13.92 5.90 -8.28
C ILE A 74 13.18 5.19 -9.42
N GLN A 75 13.84 4.98 -10.56
CA GLN A 75 13.23 4.33 -11.71
C GLN A 75 12.84 2.87 -11.42
N GLU A 76 13.67 2.15 -10.67
CA GLU A 76 13.41 0.77 -10.23
C GLU A 76 12.21 0.72 -9.27
N ILE A 77 12.15 1.63 -8.29
CA ILE A 77 11.01 1.74 -7.36
C ILE A 77 9.72 2.01 -8.14
N GLU A 78 9.71 2.98 -9.07
CA GLU A 78 8.53 3.22 -9.91
C GLU A 78 8.13 1.99 -10.71
N THR A 79 9.12 1.30 -11.27
CA THR A 79 8.88 0.10 -12.10
C THR A 79 8.22 -0.99 -11.28
N LEU A 80 8.75 -1.29 -10.09
CA LEU A 80 8.20 -2.28 -9.18
C LEU A 80 6.79 -1.91 -8.71
N VAL A 81 6.54 -0.65 -8.33
CA VAL A 81 5.18 -0.23 -7.93
C VAL A 81 4.18 -0.44 -9.07
N ASN A 82 4.56 -0.05 -10.30
CA ASN A 82 3.69 -0.24 -11.45
C ASN A 82 3.55 -1.74 -11.84
N GLN A 83 4.57 -2.56 -11.60
CA GLN A 83 4.50 -4.00 -11.77
C GLN A 83 3.51 -4.62 -10.78
N PHE A 84 3.58 -4.30 -9.48
CA PHE A 84 2.60 -4.76 -8.48
C PHE A 84 1.17 -4.32 -8.82
N ILE A 85 1.00 -3.15 -9.44
CA ILE A 85 -0.29 -2.70 -9.96
C ILE A 85 -0.77 -3.63 -11.10
N ALA A 86 0.11 -3.94 -12.06
CA ALA A 86 -0.20 -4.80 -13.20
C ALA A 86 -0.49 -6.25 -12.80
N GLU A 87 0.18 -6.76 -11.76
CA GLU A 87 -0.05 -8.09 -11.18
C GLU A 87 -1.42 -8.23 -10.48
N ASN A 88 -2.12 -7.13 -10.27
CA ASN A 88 -3.48 -7.10 -9.72
C ASN A 88 -3.61 -7.88 -8.40
N LEU A 89 -2.70 -7.60 -7.46
CA LEU A 89 -2.66 -8.18 -6.12
C LEU A 89 -4.02 -8.01 -5.43
N ILE A 90 -4.49 -9.09 -4.80
CA ILE A 90 -5.73 -9.11 -4.03
C ILE A 90 -5.47 -8.41 -2.70
N VAL A 91 -6.32 -7.46 -2.35
CA VAL A 91 -6.26 -6.75 -1.07
C VAL A 91 -7.30 -7.33 -0.13
N SER A 92 -6.86 -7.88 1.00
CA SER A 92 -7.72 -8.35 2.08
C SER A 92 -7.42 -7.58 3.36
N SER A 93 -8.36 -7.63 4.30
CA SER A 93 -8.19 -7.04 5.62
C SER A 93 -8.72 -7.96 6.70
N GLN A 94 -8.03 -8.01 7.83
CA GLN A 94 -8.47 -8.73 9.02
C GLN A 94 -8.26 -7.88 10.27
N GLU A 95 -9.16 -7.99 11.25
CA GLU A 95 -8.95 -7.41 12.57
C GLU A 95 -8.33 -8.45 13.50
N MET A 96 -7.27 -8.06 14.21
CA MET A 96 -6.59 -8.90 15.19
C MET A 96 -6.08 -8.06 16.37
N SER A 97 -5.54 -8.70 17.40
CA SER A 97 -4.89 -7.95 18.47
C SER A 97 -3.59 -7.32 17.98
N LYS A 98 -3.26 -6.16 18.54
CA LYS A 98 -1.98 -5.47 18.33
C LYS A 98 -0.79 -6.37 18.65
N HIS A 99 -0.93 -7.24 19.66
CA HIS A 99 0.10 -8.18 20.07
C HIS A 99 0.34 -9.26 19.00
N GLU A 100 -0.72 -9.90 18.50
CA GLU A 100 -0.62 -10.88 17.41
C GLU A 100 -0.01 -10.26 16.14
N ALA A 101 -0.44 -9.04 15.77
CA ALA A 101 0.09 -8.35 14.60
C ALA A 101 1.62 -8.13 14.72
N LYS A 102 2.11 -7.72 15.89
CA LYS A 102 3.56 -7.61 16.15
C LYS A 102 4.28 -8.94 16.03
N GLN A 103 3.72 -10.01 16.59
CA GLN A 103 4.32 -11.34 16.53
C GLN A 103 4.40 -11.89 15.11
N GLN A 104 3.44 -11.54 14.25
CA GLN A 104 3.42 -11.90 12.84
C GLN A 104 4.37 -11.04 11.98
N GLY A 105 5.07 -10.06 12.57
CA GLY A 105 5.96 -9.16 11.82
C GLY A 105 5.21 -8.22 10.87
N VAL A 106 3.93 -7.95 11.13
CA VAL A 106 3.15 -6.99 10.35
C VAL A 106 3.84 -5.64 10.41
N GLU A 107 3.99 -4.95 9.29
CA GLU A 107 4.59 -3.62 9.28
C GLU A 107 3.65 -2.61 9.94
N GLY A 108 4.20 -1.73 10.77
CA GLY A 108 3.39 -0.76 11.50
C GLY A 108 4.26 0.35 12.07
N MET A 109 3.68 1.54 12.13
CA MET A 109 4.37 2.72 12.61
C MET A 109 3.77 3.20 13.93
N PHE A 110 4.63 3.56 14.90
CA PHE A 110 4.21 4.08 16.22
C PHE A 110 3.24 3.15 16.94
N TRP A 111 3.68 1.92 17.17
CA TRP A 111 2.86 0.87 17.77
C TRP A 111 2.20 1.26 19.10
N GLU A 112 2.82 2.15 19.87
CA GLU A 112 2.29 2.65 21.14
C GLU A 112 0.99 3.44 20.95
N ARG A 113 0.75 4.00 19.76
CA ARG A 113 -0.43 4.80 19.44
C ARG A 113 -1.60 3.98 18.93
N TYR A 114 -1.39 2.72 18.55
CA TYR A 114 -2.47 1.87 18.09
C TYR A 114 -3.31 1.33 19.27
N PRO A 115 -4.64 1.23 19.10
CA PRO A 115 -5.50 0.55 20.06
C PRO A 115 -5.17 -0.95 20.14
N ASP A 116 -5.76 -1.66 21.09
CA ASP A 116 -5.47 -3.09 21.31
C ASP A 116 -5.95 -3.99 20.19
N ARG A 117 -6.92 -3.55 19.39
CA ARG A 117 -7.33 -4.19 18.15
C ARG A 117 -6.99 -3.34 16.95
N VAL A 118 -6.35 -3.95 15.96
CA VAL A 118 -5.87 -3.29 14.75
C VAL A 118 -6.42 -3.98 13.52
N THR A 119 -6.61 -3.20 12.46
CA THR A 119 -6.91 -3.72 11.12
C THR A 119 -5.60 -3.90 10.36
N VAL A 120 -5.33 -5.12 9.93
CA VAL A 120 -4.19 -5.48 9.10
C VAL A 120 -4.66 -5.65 7.67
N TYR A 121 -4.06 -4.89 6.76
CA TYR A 121 -4.27 -5.03 5.32
C TYR A 121 -3.15 -5.87 4.73
N GLN A 122 -3.52 -6.82 3.89
CA GLN A 122 -2.60 -7.72 3.20
C GLN A 122 -2.81 -7.62 1.69
N MET A 123 -1.72 -7.55 0.93
CA MET A 123 -1.71 -7.59 -0.53
C MET A 123 -1.05 -8.88 -0.98
N THR A 124 -1.81 -9.73 -1.66
CA THR A 124 -1.38 -11.08 -2.02
C THR A 124 -1.48 -11.30 -3.52
N HIS A 125 -0.44 -11.88 -4.10
CA HIS A 125 -0.40 -12.17 -5.52
C HIS A 125 -1.43 -13.28 -5.87
N PRO A 126 -2.27 -13.08 -6.91
CA PRO A 126 -3.46 -13.90 -7.13
C PRO A 126 -3.13 -15.35 -7.51
N VAL A 127 -1.96 -15.61 -8.11
CA VAL A 127 -1.57 -16.94 -8.62
C VAL A 127 -0.73 -17.71 -7.59
N ASN A 128 0.51 -17.28 -7.34
CA ASN A 128 1.47 -17.96 -6.46
C ASN A 128 1.17 -17.79 -4.94
N LYS A 129 0.17 -16.97 -4.57
CA LYS A 129 -0.23 -16.69 -3.18
C LYS A 129 0.83 -16.02 -2.30
N GLU A 130 1.84 -15.41 -2.90
CA GLU A 130 2.87 -14.65 -2.19
C GLU A 130 2.28 -13.39 -1.54
N VAL A 131 2.65 -13.12 -0.29
CA VAL A 131 2.29 -11.89 0.43
C VAL A 131 3.31 -10.81 0.09
N VAL A 132 2.88 -9.80 -0.67
CA VAL A 132 3.74 -8.70 -1.10
C VAL A 132 3.87 -7.63 -0.01
N SER A 133 2.76 -7.27 0.63
CA SER A 133 2.72 -6.29 1.73
C SER A 133 1.70 -6.73 2.78
N GLN A 134 2.01 -6.48 4.05
CA GLN A 134 1.13 -6.74 5.18
C GLN A 134 1.36 -5.67 6.26
N GLU A 135 0.40 -4.77 6.45
CA GLU A 135 0.60 -3.57 7.27
C GLU A 135 -0.63 -3.21 8.10
N VAL A 136 -0.41 -2.62 9.28
CA VAL A 136 -1.48 -2.02 10.08
C VAL A 136 -1.92 -0.72 9.43
N CYS A 137 -3.17 -0.65 8.96
CA CYS A 137 -3.71 0.55 8.36
C CYS A 137 -5.21 0.70 8.64
N GLY A 138 -5.65 1.91 8.96
CA GLY A 138 -7.06 2.21 9.21
C GLY A 138 -7.76 2.92 8.05
N GLY A 139 -7.05 3.26 6.97
CA GLY A 139 -7.60 3.96 5.81
C GLY A 139 -8.39 3.04 4.89
N PRO A 140 -9.10 3.59 3.89
CA PRO A 140 -9.73 2.79 2.85
C PRO A 140 -8.68 2.29 1.85
N HIS A 141 -8.90 1.14 1.23
CA HIS A 141 -8.04 0.54 0.20
C HIS A 141 -8.87 0.05 -0.98
N VAL A 142 -8.24 -0.10 -2.15
CA VAL A 142 -8.85 -0.81 -3.29
C VAL A 142 -8.97 -2.30 -2.97
N GLU A 143 -9.88 -3.01 -3.64
CA GLU A 143 -10.03 -4.46 -3.47
C GLU A 143 -8.92 -5.26 -4.18
N CYS A 144 -8.35 -4.69 -5.25
CA CYS A 144 -7.19 -5.24 -5.93
C CYS A 144 -6.35 -4.12 -6.56
N THR A 145 -5.04 -4.30 -6.65
CA THR A 145 -4.11 -3.24 -7.08
C THR A 145 -4.30 -2.83 -8.53
N GLY A 146 -4.87 -3.69 -9.38
CA GLY A 146 -5.17 -3.37 -10.77
C GLY A 146 -6.20 -2.25 -10.92
N GLN A 147 -7.04 -1.97 -9.92
CA GLN A 147 -7.94 -0.81 -9.92
C GLN A 147 -7.17 0.53 -9.99
N LEU A 148 -5.90 0.54 -9.56
CA LEU A 148 -5.05 1.73 -9.61
C LEU A 148 -4.74 2.17 -11.04
N THR A 149 -4.85 1.27 -12.04
CA THR A 149 -4.66 1.61 -13.47
C THR A 149 -5.61 2.71 -13.95
N GLN A 150 -6.82 2.80 -13.38
CA GLN A 150 -7.80 3.86 -13.68
C GLN A 150 -7.32 5.26 -13.28
N ARG A 151 -6.25 5.35 -12.47
CA ARG A 151 -5.64 6.60 -12.04
C ARG A 151 -4.50 7.05 -12.97
N GLY A 152 -4.04 6.16 -13.86
CA GLY A 152 -2.85 6.35 -14.69
C GLY A 152 -1.61 5.68 -14.10
N ARG A 153 -0.42 6.09 -14.58
CA ARG A 153 0.85 5.52 -14.16
C ARG A 153 1.30 6.11 -12.82
N PHE A 154 1.81 5.28 -11.91
CA PHE A 154 2.43 5.78 -10.68
C PHE A 154 3.78 6.44 -10.98
N THR A 155 4.01 7.63 -10.44
CA THR A 155 5.23 8.40 -10.67
C THR A 155 5.68 9.12 -9.39
N ILE A 156 6.98 9.06 -9.11
CA ILE A 156 7.69 9.80 -8.07
C ILE A 156 8.06 11.17 -8.62
N SER A 157 7.44 12.20 -8.06
CA SER A 157 7.63 13.59 -8.50
C SER A 157 8.78 14.30 -7.79
N LYS A 158 9.11 13.89 -6.56
CA LYS A 158 10.16 14.54 -5.77
C LYS A 158 10.72 13.60 -4.70
N GLN A 159 12.02 13.68 -4.46
CA GLN A 159 12.65 13.26 -3.21
C GLN A 159 13.33 14.45 -2.50
N GLU A 160 13.35 14.44 -1.18
CA GLU A 160 14.05 15.45 -0.36
C GLU A 160 14.52 14.87 0.97
N SER A 161 15.58 15.44 1.55
CA SER A 161 15.99 15.13 2.92
C SER A 161 15.02 15.78 3.91
N VAL A 162 14.67 15.07 4.98
CA VAL A 162 13.90 15.64 6.12
C VAL A 162 14.81 15.87 7.34
N GLY A 163 16.11 15.58 7.22
CA GLY A 163 17.05 15.54 8.34
C GLY A 163 16.93 14.25 9.16
N ASN A 164 17.85 14.07 10.12
CA ASN A 164 17.86 12.95 11.07
C ASN A 164 17.79 11.55 10.44
N GLY A 165 18.50 11.34 9.32
CA GLY A 165 18.50 10.05 8.62
C GLY A 165 17.17 9.69 7.94
N LEU A 166 16.34 10.68 7.64
CA LEU A 166 15.05 10.50 6.98
C LEU A 166 15.04 11.10 5.57
N ARG A 167 14.40 10.38 4.64
CA ARG A 167 14.02 10.89 3.33
C ARG A 167 12.51 11.02 3.22
N ARG A 168 12.10 11.94 2.36
CA ARG A 168 10.70 12.13 1.96
C ARG A 168 10.58 11.97 0.47
N MET A 169 9.55 11.25 0.07
CA MET A 169 9.16 11.04 -1.32
C MET A 169 7.76 11.58 -1.54
N LYS A 170 7.54 12.21 -2.70
CA LYS A 170 6.22 12.64 -3.16
C LYS A 170 5.92 11.92 -4.45
N ALA A 171 4.73 11.36 -4.55
CA ALA A 171 4.28 10.67 -5.75
C ALA A 171 2.81 10.95 -6.07
N THR A 172 2.47 10.75 -7.32
CA THR A 172 1.16 10.98 -7.91
C THR A 172 0.86 9.86 -8.90
N PHE A 173 -0.39 9.81 -9.35
CA PHE A 173 -0.75 9.07 -10.54
C PHE A 173 -0.89 10.08 -11.68
N ASN A 174 -0.16 9.86 -12.77
CA ASN A 174 -0.20 10.69 -13.97
C ASN A 174 -1.15 10.02 -14.96
N SER A 175 -2.35 10.61 -15.09
CA SER A 175 -3.40 10.20 -16.03
C SER A 175 -3.10 10.71 -17.43
#